data_AF-A0A9W7GN63-F1
#
_entry.id   AF-A0A9W7GN63-F1
#
_cell.length_a   1.000
_cell.length_b   1.000
_cell.length_c   1.000
_cell.angle_alpha   90.00
_cell.angle_beta   90.00
_cell.angle_gamma   90.00
#
_symmetry.space_group_name_H-M   'P 1'
#
loop_
_entity.id
_entity.type
_entity.pdbx_description
1 polymer ?
#
loop_
_entity_poly.entity_id
_entity_poly.type
_entity_poly.pdbx_seq_one_letter_code
_entity_poly.pdbx_strand_id
1 'polypeptide(L)'
;MLLYEKLDSSDDSSNAPPPETKWWNGILGLGSSTSSDDQDTEELDSASGGEEDTENQNPQETFLPDAVKRMFEFRQPGFAKTPDVETKKLKKIRARSMEKSEARELDKRRKAEARAEQILLRERKARSELEKRRREREEWREREERRKEVDDFRRNLKLGRGPKAESPRPIPPPSTPSALSWLPSLPSSLLVNRGKWVDLIPKTDISPGELVPVTLLGIDLLVVAPAPPVLENNGLNRNNLNVYVIANSCPHLGTPLETGQLTLDSECGKTCVTCPLHKSKFKLEDGGSVGDWCPYPVFYGELFGGDRKELGVFEVREKGRWLQVRIESDVVQPP
;
A
#
# COMPACT_ATOMS: atom_id res chain seq x y z
N MET A 1 -20.01 30.98 42.02
CA MET A 1 -20.23 29.95 43.06
C MET A 1 -21.27 28.98 42.54
N LEU A 2 -20.83 27.91 41.88
CA LEU A 2 -21.65 26.75 41.54
C LEU A 2 -20.83 25.54 42.01
N LEU A 3 -21.39 24.82 42.98
CA LEU A 3 -20.80 23.67 43.66
C LEU A 3 -20.83 22.47 42.71
N TYR A 4 -19.67 21.86 42.48
CA TYR A 4 -19.53 20.56 41.83
C TYR A 4 -19.41 19.51 42.92
N GLU A 5 -20.38 18.59 42.95
CA GLU A 5 -20.37 17.42 43.83
C GLU A 5 -19.42 16.33 43.31
N LYS A 6 -18.76 15.73 44.30
CA LYS A 6 -17.94 14.51 44.27
C LYS A 6 -18.81 13.30 44.01
N LEU A 7 -18.37 12.40 43.13
CA LEU A 7 -18.67 10.96 43.24
C LEU A 7 -17.41 10.16 42.90
N ASP A 8 -16.84 9.56 43.94
CA ASP A 8 -16.00 8.36 43.86
C ASP A 8 -16.91 7.16 43.57
N SER A 9 -16.51 6.28 42.66
CA SER A 9 -16.78 4.84 42.81
C SER A 9 -15.75 4.01 42.04
N SER A 10 -14.90 3.37 42.83
CA SER A 10 -14.18 2.13 42.56
C SER A 10 -15.03 1.07 41.88
N ASP A 11 -14.51 0.41 40.86
CA ASP A 11 -14.84 -0.99 40.55
C ASP A 11 -13.60 -1.72 40.01
N ASP A 12 -13.03 -2.54 40.89
CA ASP A 12 -12.19 -3.69 40.61
C ASP A 12 -13.05 -4.76 39.90
N SER A 13 -12.65 -5.23 38.71
CA SER A 13 -13.00 -6.59 38.30
C SER A 13 -11.95 -7.23 37.39
N SER A 14 -11.20 -8.14 38.01
CA SER A 14 -10.77 -9.45 37.49
C SER A 14 -10.38 -9.58 36.01
N ASN A 15 -9.08 -9.56 35.76
CA ASN A 15 -8.44 -10.16 34.59
C ASN A 15 -8.55 -11.70 34.64
N ALA A 16 -9.28 -12.28 33.71
CA ALA A 16 -9.24 -13.72 33.41
C ALA A 16 -8.36 -13.96 32.16
N PRO A 17 -7.43 -14.94 32.17
CA PRO A 17 -6.62 -15.25 31.00
C PRO A 17 -7.41 -16.06 29.95
N PRO A 18 -7.15 -15.88 28.65
CA PRO A 18 -7.80 -16.66 27.59
C PRO A 18 -7.31 -18.12 27.55
N PRO A 19 -8.14 -19.06 27.07
CA PRO A 19 -7.82 -20.48 27.07
C PRO A 19 -6.80 -20.88 26.00
N GLU A 20 -5.87 -21.75 26.39
CA GLU A 20 -4.91 -22.47 25.55
C GLU A 20 -5.62 -23.27 24.44
N THR A 21 -5.31 -22.98 23.18
CA THR A 21 -5.69 -23.86 22.06
C THR A 21 -4.53 -24.82 21.75
N LYS A 22 -4.66 -26.04 22.27
CA LYS A 22 -3.87 -27.21 21.90
C LYS A 22 -4.24 -27.65 20.48
N TRP A 23 -3.32 -27.48 19.54
CA TRP A 23 -3.40 -28.14 18.23
C TRP A 23 -2.62 -29.46 18.27
N TRP A 24 -3.29 -30.50 17.80
CA TRP A 24 -2.88 -31.90 17.81
C TRP A 24 -1.73 -32.18 16.85
N ASN A 25 -0.81 -33.03 17.32
CA ASN A 25 0.08 -33.85 16.51
C ASN A 25 -0.69 -35.07 15.93
N GLY A 26 -0.36 -35.43 14.69
CA GLY A 26 -0.68 -36.73 14.07
C GLY A 26 -1.26 -36.57 12.66
N ILE A 27 -0.91 -37.34 11.64
CA ILE A 27 -0.15 -38.60 11.55
C ILE A 27 0.31 -38.76 10.08
N LEU A 28 1.37 -39.54 9.94
CA LEU A 28 2.01 -40.10 8.75
C LEU A 28 1.08 -40.47 7.59
N GLY A 29 1.54 -40.21 6.36
CA GLY A 29 1.02 -40.79 5.12
C GLY A 29 2.09 -40.82 4.03
N LEU A 30 2.76 -41.97 3.90
CA LEU A 30 3.66 -42.34 2.81
C LEU A 30 2.86 -42.65 1.53
N GLY A 31 3.42 -42.31 0.37
CA GLY A 31 2.98 -42.77 -0.96
C GLY A 31 3.54 -41.87 -2.07
N SER A 32 4.70 -42.16 -2.65
CA SER A 32 4.91 -42.99 -3.86
C SER A 32 4.50 -42.33 -5.19
N SER A 33 5.50 -41.78 -5.89
CA SER A 33 5.81 -41.90 -7.34
C SER A 33 4.69 -42.01 -8.39
N THR A 34 4.67 -41.05 -9.33
CA THR A 34 4.49 -41.15 -10.81
C THR A 34 4.80 -39.73 -11.37
N SER A 35 5.83 -39.41 -12.15
CA SER A 35 6.23 -39.78 -13.52
C SER A 35 5.16 -39.59 -14.61
N SER A 36 5.18 -38.42 -15.26
CA SER A 36 4.73 -38.12 -16.63
C SER A 36 4.86 -36.59 -16.79
N ASP A 37 5.87 -36.06 -17.50
CA ASP A 37 5.87 -35.86 -18.96
C ASP A 37 4.50 -35.39 -19.45
N ASP A 38 4.36 -34.09 -19.70
CA ASP A 38 3.43 -33.57 -20.71
C ASP A 38 4.02 -32.29 -21.31
N GLN A 39 4.34 -32.42 -22.60
CA GLN A 39 4.67 -31.34 -23.53
C GLN A 39 3.35 -30.80 -24.07
N ASP A 40 2.98 -29.58 -23.70
CA ASP A 40 1.86 -28.92 -24.37
C ASP A 40 2.38 -28.05 -25.51
N THR A 41 2.24 -28.64 -26.70
CA THR A 41 2.35 -28.01 -28.01
C THR A 41 1.33 -26.88 -28.17
N GLU A 42 1.82 -25.74 -28.67
CA GLU A 42 1.00 -24.64 -29.16
C GLU A 42 0.19 -25.11 -30.38
N GLU A 43 -1.13 -25.28 -30.21
CA GLU A 43 -2.07 -25.44 -31.32
C GLU A 43 -2.82 -24.12 -31.54
N LEU A 44 -2.45 -23.46 -32.64
CA LEU A 44 -3.04 -22.23 -33.17
C LEU A 44 -4.34 -22.57 -33.90
N ASP A 45 -5.47 -22.55 -33.21
CA ASP A 45 -6.77 -22.60 -33.87
C ASP A 45 -7.31 -21.21 -34.18
N SER A 46 -7.13 -20.86 -35.45
CA SER A 46 -7.77 -19.75 -36.14
C SER A 46 -9.22 -20.13 -36.46
N ALA A 47 -10.15 -19.87 -35.54
CA ALA A 47 -11.59 -20.00 -35.83
C ALA A 47 -12.14 -18.67 -36.35
N SER A 48 -12.15 -18.55 -37.68
CA SER A 48 -12.92 -17.58 -38.44
C SER A 48 -14.41 -17.65 -38.08
N GLY A 49 -15.00 -16.49 -37.79
CA GLY A 49 -16.44 -16.34 -37.61
C GLY A 49 -17.19 -16.67 -38.91
N GLY A 50 -18.08 -17.65 -38.83
CA GLY A 50 -19.19 -17.81 -39.76
C GLY A 50 -20.42 -17.09 -39.19
N GLU A 51 -20.81 -16.00 -39.82
CA GLU A 51 -22.15 -15.42 -39.70
C GLU A 51 -23.15 -16.44 -40.29
N GLU A 52 -23.95 -17.07 -39.43
CA GLU A 52 -25.06 -17.91 -39.85
C GLU A 52 -26.33 -17.04 -39.86
N ASP A 53 -26.60 -16.45 -41.02
CA ASP A 53 -27.87 -15.79 -41.35
C ASP A 53 -28.99 -16.84 -41.29
N THR A 54 -29.74 -16.82 -40.20
CA THR A 54 -30.98 -17.61 -40.09
C THR A 54 -32.07 -16.94 -40.91
N GLU A 55 -32.15 -17.38 -42.15
CA GLU A 55 -33.16 -17.08 -43.14
C GLU A 55 -34.57 -17.34 -42.57
N ASN A 56 -35.31 -16.25 -42.41
CA ASN A 56 -36.67 -16.18 -41.93
C ASN A 56 -37.62 -16.86 -42.93
N GLN A 57 -37.86 -18.17 -42.76
CA GLN A 57 -38.83 -18.90 -43.56
C GLN A 57 -40.25 -18.53 -43.14
N ASN A 58 -40.89 -17.78 -44.04
CA ASN A 58 -42.30 -17.41 -44.09
C ASN A 58 -43.21 -18.63 -43.85
N PRO A 59 -44.11 -18.62 -42.83
CA PRO A 59 -45.05 -19.71 -42.65
C PRO A 59 -46.09 -19.67 -43.78
N GLN A 60 -46.14 -20.75 -44.56
CA GLN A 60 -47.14 -20.93 -45.61
C GLN A 60 -48.56 -20.81 -45.03
N GLU A 61 -49.32 -19.89 -45.60
CA GLU A 61 -50.77 -19.78 -45.43
C GLU A 61 -51.42 -21.10 -45.85
N THR A 62 -51.86 -21.88 -44.86
CA THR A 62 -52.72 -23.03 -45.12
C THR A 62 -54.12 -22.51 -45.45
N PHE A 63 -54.43 -22.59 -46.74
CA PHE A 63 -55.76 -22.41 -47.33
C PHE A 63 -56.78 -23.30 -46.59
N LEU A 64 -57.64 -22.67 -45.78
CA LEU A 64 -58.85 -23.32 -45.28
C LEU A 64 -59.88 -23.39 -46.41
N PRO A 65 -60.43 -24.57 -46.73
CA PRO A 65 -61.43 -24.71 -47.79
C PRO A 65 -62.73 -23.97 -47.43
N ASP A 66 -63.26 -23.23 -48.41
CA ASP A 66 -64.46 -22.36 -48.36
C ASP A 66 -65.75 -23.01 -47.81
N ALA A 67 -65.76 -24.34 -47.63
CA ALA A 67 -66.90 -25.10 -47.14
C ALA A 67 -67.20 -24.88 -45.63
N VAL A 68 -66.24 -24.43 -44.83
CA VAL A 68 -66.45 -24.19 -43.39
C VAL A 68 -67.02 -22.80 -43.11
N LYS A 69 -66.94 -21.88 -44.09
CA LYS A 69 -67.39 -20.49 -43.93
C LYS A 69 -68.92 -20.31 -43.97
N ARG A 70 -69.68 -21.32 -44.41
CA ARG A 70 -71.16 -21.25 -44.54
C ARG A 70 -71.97 -21.94 -43.44
N MET A 71 -71.34 -22.63 -42.50
CA MET A 71 -72.08 -23.33 -41.43
C MET A 71 -72.29 -22.50 -40.14
N PHE A 72 -71.86 -21.23 -40.11
CA PHE A 72 -71.94 -20.38 -38.92
C PHE A 72 -72.82 -19.14 -39.07
N GLU A 73 -73.86 -19.20 -39.93
CA GLU A 73 -74.90 -18.17 -40.04
C GLU A 73 -76.24 -18.59 -39.41
N PHE A 74 -76.24 -19.50 -38.43
CA PHE A 74 -77.42 -19.73 -37.59
C PHE A 74 -77.52 -18.65 -36.51
N ARG A 75 -77.94 -17.46 -36.94
CA ARG A 75 -78.16 -16.27 -36.11
C ARG A 75 -79.42 -16.46 -35.28
N GLN A 76 -79.26 -16.90 -34.03
CA GLN A 76 -80.37 -16.84 -33.06
C GLN A 76 -80.63 -15.37 -32.65
N PRO A 77 -81.85 -14.84 -32.88
CA PRO A 77 -82.24 -13.55 -32.35
C PRO A 77 -82.68 -13.72 -30.88
N GLY A 78 -82.15 -12.89 -29.98
CA GLY A 78 -82.87 -12.61 -28.72
C GLY A 78 -82.12 -12.69 -27.39
N PHE A 79 -80.79 -12.87 -27.36
CA PHE A 79 -80.05 -12.70 -26.09
C PHE A 79 -79.35 -11.35 -26.06
N ALA A 80 -80.07 -10.33 -25.60
CA ALA A 80 -79.50 -9.05 -25.18
C ALA A 80 -78.61 -9.29 -23.95
N LYS A 81 -77.38 -9.75 -24.18
CA LYS A 81 -76.36 -9.89 -23.15
C LYS A 81 -76.02 -8.50 -22.63
N THR A 82 -76.19 -8.30 -21.33
CA THR A 82 -75.81 -7.09 -20.60
C THR A 82 -74.29 -6.83 -20.77
N PRO A 83 -73.87 -5.81 -21.53
CA PRO A 83 -72.49 -5.72 -22.03
C PRO A 83 -71.45 -5.14 -21.06
N ASP A 84 -71.82 -4.80 -19.82
CA ASP A 84 -70.96 -3.92 -19.01
C ASP A 84 -70.10 -4.63 -17.94
N VAL A 85 -70.49 -5.82 -17.47
CA VAL A 85 -69.78 -6.46 -16.32
C VAL A 85 -68.61 -7.33 -16.78
N GLU A 86 -68.76 -8.05 -17.89
CA GLU A 86 -67.75 -9.01 -18.37
C GLU A 86 -66.52 -8.29 -18.97
N THR A 87 -66.74 -7.16 -19.65
CA THR A 87 -65.68 -6.33 -20.25
C THR A 87 -64.77 -5.69 -19.19
N LYS A 88 -65.32 -5.30 -18.03
CA LYS A 88 -64.53 -4.75 -16.91
C LYS A 88 -63.59 -5.78 -16.30
N LYS A 89 -64.04 -7.02 -16.11
CA LYS A 89 -63.18 -8.12 -15.59
C LYS A 89 -62.05 -8.45 -16.57
N LEU A 90 -62.34 -8.56 -17.86
CA LEU A 90 -61.34 -8.81 -18.90
C LEU A 90 -60.28 -7.70 -18.99
N LYS A 91 -60.68 -6.43 -18.94
CA LYS A 91 -59.75 -5.29 -18.90
C LYS A 91 -58.80 -5.38 -17.70
N LYS A 92 -59.31 -5.72 -16.51
CA LYS A 92 -58.49 -5.87 -15.29
C LYS A 92 -57.50 -7.03 -15.41
N ILE A 93 -57.88 -8.14 -16.03
CA ILE A 93 -56.98 -9.29 -16.26
C ILE A 93 -55.87 -8.90 -17.24
N ARG A 94 -56.20 -8.24 -18.36
CA ARG A 94 -55.20 -7.77 -19.34
C ARG A 94 -54.23 -6.76 -18.73
N ALA A 95 -54.71 -5.81 -17.94
CA ALA A 95 -53.85 -4.84 -17.24
C ALA A 95 -52.87 -5.54 -16.29
N ARG A 96 -53.33 -6.49 -15.47
CA ARG A 96 -52.45 -7.29 -14.60
C ARG A 96 -51.46 -8.15 -15.37
N SER A 97 -51.85 -8.65 -16.55
CA SER A 97 -50.96 -9.42 -17.42
C SER A 97 -49.86 -8.54 -18.00
N MET A 98 -50.20 -7.32 -18.45
CA MET A 98 -49.26 -6.34 -18.99
C MET A 98 -48.26 -5.89 -17.91
N GLU A 99 -48.75 -5.51 -16.73
CA GLU A 99 -47.92 -5.11 -15.59
C GLU A 99 -46.94 -6.23 -15.19
N LYS A 100 -47.41 -7.48 -15.16
CA LYS A 100 -46.55 -8.64 -14.88
C LYS A 100 -45.51 -8.90 -15.98
N SER A 101 -45.83 -8.64 -17.25
CA SER A 101 -44.85 -8.75 -18.33
C SER A 101 -43.82 -7.63 -18.28
N GLU A 102 -44.22 -6.39 -17.99
CA GLU A 102 -43.30 -5.25 -17.84
C GLU A 102 -42.35 -5.45 -16.66
N ALA A 103 -42.85 -5.95 -15.52
CA ALA A 103 -42.02 -6.28 -14.37
C ALA A 103 -40.98 -7.37 -14.69
N ARG A 104 -41.35 -8.39 -15.49
CA ARG A 104 -40.42 -9.43 -15.94
C ARG A 104 -39.35 -8.88 -16.88
N GLU A 105 -39.72 -7.98 -17.80
CA GLU A 105 -38.76 -7.33 -18.70
C GLU A 105 -37.80 -6.39 -17.95
N LEU A 106 -38.28 -5.65 -16.97
CA LEU A 106 -37.43 -4.82 -16.10
C LEU A 106 -36.42 -5.67 -15.31
N ASP A 107 -36.86 -6.80 -14.74
CA ASP A 107 -35.97 -7.73 -14.03
C ASP A 107 -34.90 -8.33 -14.95
N LYS A 108 -35.28 -8.71 -16.18
CA LYS A 108 -34.31 -9.18 -17.20
C LYS A 108 -33.28 -8.10 -17.53
N ARG A 109 -33.70 -6.85 -17.72
CA ARG A 109 -32.80 -5.72 -17.98
C ARG A 109 -31.82 -5.49 -16.84
N ARG A 110 -32.31 -5.43 -15.59
CA ARG A 110 -31.44 -5.28 -14.40
C ARG A 110 -30.43 -6.41 -14.28
N LYS A 111 -30.82 -7.66 -14.57
CA LYS A 111 -29.91 -8.81 -14.57
C LYS A 111 -28.89 -8.73 -15.70
N ALA A 112 -29.27 -8.25 -16.88
CA ALA A 112 -28.36 -8.04 -18.00
C ALA A 112 -27.33 -6.94 -17.70
N GLU A 113 -27.78 -5.80 -17.15
CA GLU A 113 -26.90 -4.71 -16.70
C GLU A 113 -25.93 -5.17 -15.63
N ALA A 114 -26.39 -5.89 -14.60
CA ALA A 114 -25.52 -6.43 -13.55
C ALA A 114 -24.46 -7.40 -14.12
N ARG A 115 -24.80 -8.21 -15.12
CA ARG A 115 -23.84 -9.08 -15.81
C ARG A 115 -22.81 -8.27 -16.60
N ALA A 116 -23.25 -7.21 -17.30
CA ALA A 116 -22.36 -6.32 -18.04
C ALA A 116 -21.36 -5.60 -17.11
N GLU A 117 -21.83 -5.10 -15.95
CA GLU A 117 -20.95 -4.51 -14.94
C GLU A 117 -19.92 -5.49 -14.39
N GLN A 118 -20.31 -6.75 -14.16
CA GLN A 118 -19.37 -7.79 -13.74
C GLN A 118 -18.30 -8.08 -14.79
N ILE A 119 -18.67 -8.09 -16.08
CA ILE A 119 -17.73 -8.26 -17.19
C ILE A 119 -16.72 -7.11 -17.20
N LEU A 120 -17.18 -5.86 -17.15
CA LEU A 120 -16.31 -4.69 -17.12
C LEU A 120 -15.36 -4.67 -15.91
N LEU A 121 -15.84 -5.12 -14.74
CA LEU A 121 -15.00 -5.24 -13.55
C LEU A 121 -13.90 -6.30 -13.72
N ARG A 122 -14.22 -7.44 -14.34
CA ARG A 122 -13.24 -8.49 -14.65
C ARG A 122 -12.20 -7.99 -15.65
N GLU A 123 -12.61 -7.28 -16.70
CA GLU A 123 -11.68 -6.67 -17.66
C GLU A 123 -10.75 -5.64 -17.02
N ARG A 124 -11.29 -4.77 -16.13
CA ARG A 124 -10.47 -3.79 -15.41
C ARG A 124 -9.42 -4.48 -14.52
N LYS A 125 -9.80 -5.55 -13.81
CA LYS A 125 -8.88 -6.35 -13.01
C LYS A 125 -7.80 -7.01 -13.88
N ALA A 126 -8.21 -7.65 -14.98
CA ALA A 126 -7.29 -8.28 -15.91
C ALA A 126 -6.28 -7.28 -16.52
N ARG A 127 -6.73 -6.07 -16.88
CA ARG A 127 -5.82 -5.00 -17.35
C ARG A 127 -4.84 -4.54 -16.28
N SER A 128 -5.31 -4.33 -15.05
CA SER A 128 -4.46 -3.95 -13.93
C SER A 128 -3.41 -5.03 -13.61
N GLU A 129 -3.79 -6.30 -13.69
CA GLU A 129 -2.88 -7.43 -13.47
C GLU A 129 -1.85 -7.55 -14.59
N LEU A 130 -2.26 -7.37 -15.84
CA LEU A 130 -1.37 -7.34 -17.00
C LEU A 130 -0.34 -6.20 -16.89
N GLU A 131 -0.77 -5.01 -16.46
CA GLU A 131 0.13 -3.89 -16.24
C GLU A 131 1.13 -4.16 -15.12
N LYS A 132 0.68 -4.76 -14.01
CA LYS A 132 1.56 -5.19 -12.92
C LYS A 132 2.62 -6.17 -13.41
N ARG A 133 2.22 -7.22 -14.15
CA ARG A 133 3.14 -8.20 -14.75
C ARG A 133 4.11 -7.55 -15.75
N ARG A 134 3.69 -6.50 -16.46
CA ARG A 134 4.59 -5.74 -17.34
C ARG A 134 5.68 -5.01 -16.55
N ARG A 135 5.31 -4.31 -15.47
CA ARG A 135 6.29 -3.63 -14.58
C ARG A 135 7.26 -4.62 -13.95
N GLU A 136 6.75 -5.75 -13.44
CA GLU A 136 7.60 -6.81 -12.85
C GLU A 136 8.61 -7.37 -13.88
N ARG A 137 8.22 -7.52 -15.15
CA ARG A 137 9.14 -7.93 -16.23
C ARG A 137 10.18 -6.87 -16.57
N GLU A 138 9.81 -5.59 -16.56
CA GLU A 138 10.74 -4.48 -16.80
C GLU A 138 11.76 -4.35 -15.66
N GLU A 139 11.31 -4.40 -14.40
CA GLU A 139 12.18 -4.40 -13.22
C GLU A 139 13.13 -5.62 -13.21
N TRP A 140 12.62 -6.79 -13.61
CA TRP A 140 13.45 -7.99 -13.74
C TRP A 140 14.54 -7.81 -14.81
N ARG A 141 14.19 -7.22 -15.97
CA ARG A 141 15.16 -6.91 -17.04
C ARG A 141 16.22 -5.93 -16.57
N GLU A 142 15.84 -4.85 -15.89
CA GLU A 142 16.78 -3.86 -15.33
C GLU A 142 17.70 -4.50 -14.27
N ARG A 143 17.16 -5.40 -13.44
CA ARG A 143 17.96 -6.16 -12.47
C ARG A 143 18.94 -7.10 -13.15
N GLU A 144 18.54 -7.75 -14.24
CA GLU A 144 19.42 -8.62 -15.02
C GLU A 144 20.53 -7.82 -15.72
N GLU A 145 20.21 -6.63 -16.24
CA GLU A 145 21.17 -5.72 -16.85
C GLU A 145 22.21 -5.22 -15.83
N ARG A 146 21.76 -4.74 -14.65
CA ARG A 146 22.67 -4.40 -13.53
C ARG A 146 23.55 -5.58 -13.13
N ARG A 147 23.01 -6.80 -13.11
CA ARG A 147 23.80 -8.00 -12.82
C ARG A 147 24.88 -8.24 -13.88
N LYS A 148 24.56 -8.06 -15.16
CA LYS A 148 25.53 -8.17 -16.26
C LYS A 148 26.63 -7.10 -16.16
N GLU A 149 26.28 -5.86 -15.84
CA GLU A 149 27.25 -4.77 -15.61
C GLU A 149 28.24 -5.10 -14.49
N VAL A 150 27.75 -5.62 -13.36
CA VAL A 150 28.60 -6.04 -12.23
C VAL A 150 29.51 -7.21 -12.64
N ASP A 151 28.99 -8.19 -13.39
CA ASP A 151 29.77 -9.32 -13.88
C ASP A 151 30.82 -8.90 -14.93
N ASP A 152 30.52 -7.93 -15.79
CA ASP A 152 31.45 -7.31 -16.74
C ASP A 152 32.54 -6.52 -16.02
N PHE A 153 32.17 -5.70 -15.03
CA PHE A 153 33.11 -4.98 -14.18
C PHE A 153 34.08 -5.95 -13.48
N ARG A 154 33.55 -7.03 -12.92
CA ARG A 154 34.35 -8.08 -12.27
C ARG A 154 35.28 -8.80 -13.26
N ARG A 155 34.84 -9.03 -14.50
CA ARG A 155 35.68 -9.59 -15.57
C ARG A 155 36.81 -8.63 -15.98
N ASN A 156 36.52 -7.34 -16.13
CA ASN A 156 37.51 -6.33 -16.47
C ASN A 156 38.61 -6.20 -15.40
N LEU A 157 38.23 -6.25 -14.11
CA LEU A 157 39.16 -6.32 -12.98
C LEU A 157 40.09 -7.53 -13.08
N LYS A 158 39.57 -8.72 -13.40
CA LYS A 158 40.39 -9.95 -13.54
C LYS A 158 41.37 -9.91 -14.70
N LEU A 159 41.04 -9.21 -15.78
CA LEU A 159 41.89 -9.15 -16.98
C LEU A 159 42.99 -8.08 -16.92
N GLY A 160 43.15 -7.38 -15.79
CA GLY A 160 44.10 -6.25 -15.68
C GLY A 160 43.74 -5.06 -16.58
N ARG A 161 42.57 -5.09 -17.23
CA ARG A 161 41.96 -3.96 -17.92
C ARG A 161 41.16 -3.16 -16.92
N GLY A 162 41.84 -2.68 -15.88
CA GLY A 162 41.30 -1.57 -15.09
C GLY A 162 40.97 -0.43 -16.06
N PRO A 163 40.00 0.44 -15.75
CA PRO A 163 39.88 1.70 -16.47
C PRO A 163 41.29 2.27 -16.53
N LYS A 164 41.79 2.57 -17.74
CA LYS A 164 43.04 3.34 -17.87
C LYS A 164 42.74 4.60 -17.08
N ALA A 165 43.22 4.63 -15.84
CA ALA A 165 43.37 5.86 -15.12
C ALA A 165 44.28 6.65 -16.05
N GLU A 166 43.69 7.54 -16.84
CA GLU A 166 44.43 8.69 -17.32
C GLU A 166 45.07 9.23 -16.05
N SER A 167 46.39 9.02 -15.95
CA SER A 167 47.12 9.48 -14.79
C SER A 167 46.71 10.95 -14.66
N PRO A 168 46.17 11.38 -13.51
CA PRO A 168 46.00 12.80 -13.30
C PRO A 168 47.37 13.41 -13.60
N ARG A 169 47.40 14.35 -14.55
CA ARG A 169 48.64 15.02 -14.92
C ARG A 169 49.29 15.49 -13.62
N PRO A 170 50.61 15.28 -13.42
CA PRO A 170 51.27 15.74 -12.21
C PRO A 170 50.98 17.23 -12.06
N ILE A 171 50.17 17.56 -11.05
CA ILE A 171 49.93 18.94 -10.68
C ILE A 171 51.28 19.45 -10.19
N PRO A 172 51.87 20.49 -10.83
CA PRO A 172 53.14 21.02 -10.39
C PRO A 172 53.04 21.43 -8.91
N PRO A 173 54.08 21.18 -8.10
CA PRO A 173 54.07 21.60 -6.71
C PRO A 173 53.88 23.12 -6.68
N PRO A 174 52.92 23.65 -5.90
CA PRO A 174 52.78 25.09 -5.75
C PRO A 174 54.06 25.63 -5.11
N SER A 175 54.82 26.38 -5.88
CA SER A 175 55.88 27.25 -5.37
C SER A 175 55.27 28.14 -4.30
N THR A 176 55.85 28.11 -3.11
CA THR A 176 55.40 28.83 -1.92
C THR A 176 55.84 30.31 -1.96
N PRO A 177 54.89 31.25 -2.10
CA PRO A 177 54.98 32.52 -1.41
C PRO A 177 53.99 32.50 -0.23
N SER A 178 54.48 32.73 0.99
CA SER A 178 53.75 33.06 2.23
C SER A 178 52.22 32.88 2.18
N ALA A 179 51.78 31.62 2.28
CA ALA A 179 50.41 31.18 2.01
C ALA A 179 49.46 31.32 3.22
N LEU A 180 49.34 32.53 3.78
CA LEU A 180 48.29 32.82 4.77
C LEU A 180 47.54 34.15 4.54
N SER A 181 47.85 34.90 3.48
CA SER A 181 47.18 36.19 3.21
C SER A 181 46.16 36.17 2.07
N TRP A 182 46.07 35.08 1.31
CA TRP A 182 45.14 34.94 0.18
C TRP A 182 44.14 33.80 0.38
N LEU A 183 43.96 33.31 1.62
CA LEU A 183 42.75 32.53 1.88
C LEU A 183 41.59 33.49 1.56
N PRO A 184 40.80 33.24 0.50
CA PRO A 184 39.60 34.02 0.28
C PRO A 184 38.83 33.86 1.59
N SER A 185 38.45 34.98 2.19
CA SER A 185 37.50 35.01 3.30
C SER A 185 36.45 33.94 3.02
N LEU A 186 36.52 32.81 3.75
CA LEU A 186 35.64 31.67 3.52
C LEU A 186 34.23 32.24 3.45
N PRO A 187 33.53 32.10 2.33
CA PRO A 187 32.27 32.79 2.16
C PRO A 187 31.38 32.34 3.31
N SER A 188 30.79 33.30 4.02
CA SER A 188 29.90 33.05 5.17
C SER A 188 28.66 32.22 4.80
N SER A 189 28.56 31.75 3.54
CA SER A 189 27.61 30.75 3.04
C SER A 189 27.89 29.32 3.50
N LEU A 190 29.09 28.98 4.01
CA LEU A 190 29.36 27.69 4.64
C LEU A 190 28.89 27.60 6.09
N LEU A 191 28.52 28.75 6.67
CA LEU A 191 27.75 28.78 7.90
C LEU A 191 26.27 28.60 7.51
N VAL A 192 25.77 27.39 7.75
CA VAL A 192 24.32 27.18 7.77
C VAL A 192 23.79 28.05 8.91
N ASN A 193 23.21 29.21 8.59
CA ASN A 193 22.53 30.03 9.60
C ASN A 193 21.52 29.15 10.36
N ARG A 194 21.57 29.23 11.70
CA ARG A 194 20.65 28.52 12.60
C ARG A 194 19.20 28.66 12.16
N GLY A 195 18.46 27.56 12.23
CA GLY A 195 17.02 27.53 11.98
C GLY A 195 16.63 27.55 10.51
N LYS A 196 17.56 27.28 9.58
CA LYS A 196 17.25 27.07 8.18
C LYS A 196 16.61 25.70 7.97
N TRP A 197 15.63 25.68 7.07
CA TRP A 197 15.01 24.45 6.57
C TRP A 197 15.84 23.89 5.43
N VAL A 198 16.22 22.62 5.52
CA VAL A 198 17.04 21.92 4.54
C VAL A 198 16.25 20.74 4.00
N ASP A 199 16.31 20.52 2.68
CA ASP A 199 15.71 19.35 2.03
C ASP A 199 16.43 18.09 2.50
N LEU A 200 15.67 17.11 3.00
CA LEU A 200 16.18 15.88 3.59
C LEU A 200 16.06 14.71 2.60
N ILE A 201 14.83 14.26 2.33
CA ILE A 201 14.54 13.19 1.36
C ILE A 201 13.23 13.49 0.59
N PRO A 202 13.05 12.95 -0.62
CA PRO A 202 11.76 12.94 -1.29
C PRO A 202 10.71 12.15 -0.51
N LYS A 203 9.44 12.58 -0.56
CA LYS A 203 8.33 11.85 0.09
C LYS A 203 8.12 10.43 -0.46
N THR A 204 8.59 10.15 -1.66
CA THR A 204 8.49 8.85 -2.33
C THR A 204 9.47 7.82 -1.78
N ASP A 205 10.47 8.26 -1.02
CA ASP A 205 11.61 7.45 -0.63
C ASP A 205 11.46 6.93 0.81
N ILE A 206 10.27 7.09 1.40
CA ILE A 206 9.94 6.56 2.72
C ILE A 206 8.58 5.87 2.70
N SER A 207 8.56 4.63 3.18
CA SER A 207 7.35 3.83 3.33
C SER A 207 6.86 3.84 4.80
N PRO A 208 5.54 3.71 5.04
CA PRO A 208 5.04 3.52 6.40
C PRO A 208 5.63 2.24 7.05
N GLY A 209 6.11 2.37 8.27
CA GLY A 209 6.82 1.33 9.03
C GLY A 209 8.35 1.34 8.85
N GLU A 210 8.89 2.23 8.01
CA GLU A 210 10.30 2.23 7.64
C GLU A 210 11.14 3.19 8.50
N LEU A 211 12.41 2.82 8.67
CA LEU A 211 13.48 3.60 9.28
C LEU A 211 14.50 3.92 8.18
N VAL A 212 14.63 5.19 7.80
CA VAL A 212 15.54 5.63 6.73
C VAL A 212 16.65 6.48 7.33
N PRO A 213 17.89 5.99 7.42
CA PRO A 213 19.02 6.79 7.89
C PRO A 213 19.45 7.79 6.82
N VAL A 214 19.71 9.02 7.23
CA VAL A 214 20.11 10.12 6.33
C VAL A 214 21.19 10.95 7.01
N THR A 215 22.34 11.09 6.38
CA THR A 215 23.39 11.99 6.86
C THR A 215 23.23 13.35 6.20
N LEU A 216 23.00 14.39 7.00
CA LEU A 216 22.83 15.76 6.53
C LEU A 216 23.78 16.69 7.27
N LEU A 217 24.66 17.39 6.54
CA LEU A 217 25.69 18.26 7.12
C LEU A 217 26.64 17.52 8.08
N GLY A 218 26.81 16.21 7.96
CA GLY A 218 27.59 15.40 8.91
C GLY A 218 26.86 15.09 10.22
N ILE A 219 25.57 15.45 10.34
CA ILE A 219 24.69 14.93 11.40
C ILE A 219 24.01 13.68 10.85
N ASP A 220 24.09 12.58 11.60
CA ASP A 220 23.34 11.37 11.30
C ASP A 220 21.91 11.48 11.84
N LEU A 221 20.97 11.61 10.91
CA LEU A 221 19.54 11.69 11.17
C LEU A 221 18.88 10.35 10.82
N LEU A 222 17.76 10.07 11.47
CA LEU A 222 16.93 8.92 11.20
C LEU A 222 15.51 9.42 10.93
N VAL A 223 15.05 9.21 9.69
CA VAL A 223 13.69 9.52 9.29
C VAL A 223 12.82 8.31 9.62
N VAL A 224 11.76 8.55 10.38
CA VAL A 224 10.85 7.53 10.88
C VAL A 224 9.46 7.83 10.36
N ALA A 225 8.90 6.91 9.59
CA ALA A 225 7.48 6.92 9.26
C ALA A 225 6.83 5.75 9.98
N PRO A 226 6.21 5.95 11.17
CA PRO A 226 5.46 4.89 11.82
C PRO A 226 4.41 4.34 10.86
N ALA A 227 4.26 3.02 10.83
CA ALA A 227 3.07 2.45 10.22
C ALA A 227 1.85 3.02 10.96
N PRO A 228 0.79 3.44 10.26
CA PRO A 228 -0.43 3.85 10.94
C PRO A 228 -0.83 2.71 11.87
N PRO A 229 -1.26 3.00 13.12
CA PRO A 229 -1.83 1.95 13.95
C PRO A 229 -2.93 1.31 13.10
N VAL A 230 -2.91 -0.01 13.00
CA VAL A 230 -3.99 -0.78 12.39
C VAL A 230 -5.19 -0.61 13.32
N LEU A 231 -5.82 0.57 13.27
CA LEU A 231 -7.14 0.79 13.79
C LEU A 231 -8.02 0.01 12.84
N GLU A 232 -8.34 -1.22 13.26
CA GLU A 232 -9.44 -1.98 12.70
C GLU A 232 -10.65 -1.04 12.58
N ASN A 233 -11.04 -0.76 11.35
CA ASN A 233 -12.30 -0.11 11.00
C ASN A 233 -12.47 1.33 11.54
N ASN A 234 -11.88 2.33 10.87
CA ASN A 234 -12.59 3.55 10.45
C ASN A 234 -11.62 4.64 9.95
N GLY A 235 -11.74 5.00 8.67
CA GLY A 235 -11.35 6.33 8.17
C GLY A 235 -9.85 6.67 8.20
N LEU A 236 -9.09 6.08 7.28
CA LEU A 236 -7.74 6.52 6.94
C LEU A 236 -7.74 8.01 6.57
N ASN A 237 -7.28 8.87 7.48
CA ASN A 237 -7.07 10.29 7.23
C ASN A 237 -5.84 10.43 6.31
N ARG A 238 -6.06 10.33 5.00
CA ARG A 238 -5.02 10.20 3.95
C ARG A 238 -4.03 11.36 3.82
N ASN A 239 -4.15 12.40 4.62
CA ASN A 239 -3.49 13.68 4.35
C ASN A 239 -2.37 14.07 5.33
N ASN A 240 -2.15 13.34 6.43
CA ASN A 240 -1.09 13.64 7.39
C ASN A 240 -0.14 12.44 7.51
N LEU A 241 0.96 12.47 6.75
CA LEU A 241 2.05 11.54 6.95
C LEU A 241 2.74 11.93 8.27
N ASN A 242 2.59 11.11 9.31
CA ASN A 242 3.25 11.33 10.60
C ASN A 242 4.73 10.96 10.48
N VAL A 243 5.55 11.84 9.89
CA VAL A 243 6.99 11.65 9.78
C VAL A 243 7.70 12.33 10.93
N TYR A 244 8.62 11.61 11.57
CA TYR A 244 9.52 12.12 12.60
C TYR A 244 10.95 12.07 12.09
N VAL A 245 11.77 13.04 12.50
CA VAL A 245 13.22 13.00 12.28
C VAL A 245 13.89 13.11 13.62
N ILE A 246 14.67 12.10 13.95
CA ILE A 246 15.40 11.97 15.22
C ILE A 246 16.89 11.80 14.93
N ALA A 247 17.74 11.94 15.94
CA ALA A 247 19.15 11.60 15.82
C ALA A 247 19.31 10.08 15.62
N ASN A 248 20.13 9.64 14.67
CA ASN A 248 20.44 8.22 14.47
C ASN A 248 21.52 7.73 15.45
N SER A 249 21.55 8.25 16.67
CA SER A 249 22.55 7.93 17.68
C SER A 249 21.89 7.82 19.04
N CYS A 250 21.92 6.62 19.62
CA CYS A 250 21.31 6.38 20.92
C CYS A 250 22.00 7.24 21.99
N PRO A 251 21.26 8.00 22.81
CA PRO A 251 21.85 8.91 23.79
C PRO A 251 22.60 8.20 24.93
N HIS A 252 22.51 6.87 25.01
CA HIS A 252 23.29 6.05 25.92
C HIS A 252 24.75 5.91 25.48
N LEU A 253 25.02 5.11 24.44
CA LEU A 253 26.39 4.81 23.95
C LEU A 253 26.64 5.23 22.48
N GLY A 254 25.74 5.99 21.88
CA GLY A 254 25.84 6.42 20.49
C GLY A 254 25.54 5.34 19.45
N THR A 255 25.00 4.19 19.86
CA THR A 255 24.64 3.09 18.95
C THR A 255 23.62 3.56 17.90
N PRO A 256 23.80 3.20 16.62
CA PRO A 256 22.87 3.60 15.57
C PRO A 256 21.48 3.01 15.79
N LEU A 257 20.45 3.87 15.70
CA LEU A 257 19.06 3.50 15.94
C LEU A 257 18.36 2.94 14.70
N GLU A 258 18.95 3.07 13.52
CA GLU A 258 18.44 2.51 12.25
C GLU A 258 18.27 0.97 12.29
N THR A 259 19.07 0.28 13.10
CA THR A 259 18.97 -1.18 13.30
C THR A 259 18.04 -1.54 14.48
N GLY A 260 17.41 -0.53 15.08
CA GLY A 260 16.42 -0.68 16.14
C GLY A 260 15.08 -1.20 15.63
N GLN A 261 14.09 -1.19 16.52
CA GLN A 261 12.73 -1.59 16.18
C GLN A 261 11.74 -0.50 16.56
N LEU A 262 10.73 -0.29 15.71
CA LEU A 262 9.57 0.53 16.03
C LEU A 262 8.56 -0.33 16.77
N THR A 263 8.20 0.11 17.97
CA THR A 263 7.25 -0.60 18.84
C THR A 263 6.23 0.38 19.38
N LEU A 264 4.96 -0.02 19.39
CA LEU A 264 3.95 0.69 20.16
C LEU A 264 4.16 0.34 21.63
N ASP A 265 4.43 1.34 22.45
CA ASP A 265 4.65 1.12 23.88
C ASP A 265 3.32 1.18 24.65
N SER A 266 3.05 0.16 25.46
CA SER A 266 1.78 0.03 26.19
C SER A 266 1.62 1.05 27.32
N GLU A 267 2.71 1.58 27.88
CA GLU A 267 2.64 2.53 29.00
C GLU A 267 2.27 3.93 28.51
N CYS A 268 2.93 4.39 27.44
CA CYS A 268 2.67 5.72 26.90
C CYS A 268 1.64 5.74 25.75
N GLY A 269 1.28 4.58 25.20
CA GLY A 269 0.34 4.46 24.08
C GLY A 269 0.86 5.06 22.77
N LYS A 270 2.17 5.35 22.67
CA LYS A 270 2.81 6.01 21.52
C LYS A 270 3.84 5.09 20.87
N THR A 271 4.15 5.37 19.60
CA THR A 271 5.23 4.68 18.89
C THR A 271 6.57 5.16 19.42
N CYS A 272 7.40 4.21 19.81
CA CYS A 272 8.76 4.43 20.30
C CYS A 272 9.76 3.71 19.39
N VAL A 273 10.97 4.26 19.28
CA VAL A 273 12.13 3.55 18.74
C VAL A 273 12.86 2.85 19.88
N THR A 274 13.12 1.55 19.71
CA THR A 274 13.84 0.73 20.68
C THR A 274 15.28 0.57 20.21
N CYS A 275 16.24 0.97 21.06
CA CYS A 275 17.66 0.80 20.80
C CYS A 275 18.01 -0.69 20.65
N PRO A 276 18.73 -1.09 19.59
CA PRO A 276 19.01 -2.51 19.32
C PRO A 276 19.87 -3.17 20.40
N LEU A 277 20.76 -2.40 21.04
CA LEU A 277 21.77 -2.91 21.96
C LEU A 277 21.20 -3.12 23.37
N HIS A 278 20.69 -2.07 24.01
CA HIS A 278 20.24 -2.13 25.42
C HIS A 278 18.73 -2.12 25.61
N LYS A 279 17.97 -2.05 24.52
CA LYS A 279 16.50 -2.02 24.51
C LYS A 279 15.86 -0.83 25.23
N SER A 280 16.60 0.26 25.47
CA SER A 280 16.01 1.54 25.89
C SER A 280 15.05 2.05 24.80
N LYS A 281 13.89 2.54 25.21
CA LYS A 281 12.83 3.04 24.31
C LYS A 281 12.76 4.56 24.35
N PHE A 282 12.62 5.19 23.19
CA PHE A 282 12.51 6.64 23.05
C PHE A 282 11.26 7.01 22.26
N LYS A 283 10.48 7.96 22.78
CA LYS A 283 9.33 8.52 22.08
C LYS A 283 9.79 9.31 20.85
N LEU A 284 9.06 9.18 19.74
CA LEU A 284 9.39 9.89 18.50
C LEU A 284 9.01 11.39 18.54
N GLU A 285 8.05 11.78 19.39
CA GLU A 285 7.53 13.15 19.44
C GLU A 285 8.44 14.13 20.18
N ASP A 286 8.94 13.72 21.36
CA ASP A 286 9.72 14.57 22.28
C ASP A 286 11.11 13.99 22.59
N GLY A 287 11.41 12.76 22.15
CA GLY A 287 12.68 12.09 22.43
C GLY A 287 12.79 11.52 23.84
N GLY A 288 11.74 11.63 24.66
CA GLY A 288 11.74 11.17 26.04
C GLY A 288 11.90 9.66 26.15
N SER A 289 12.69 9.21 27.14
CA SER A 289 12.83 7.77 27.44
C SER A 289 11.57 7.21 28.10
N VAL A 290 11.12 6.02 27.71
CA VAL A 290 9.93 5.35 28.27
C VAL A 290 10.31 4.00 28.87
N GLY A 291 9.67 3.67 29.99
CA GLY A 291 9.87 2.41 30.72
C GLY A 291 11.25 2.30 31.35
N ASP A 292 11.76 1.06 31.36
CA ASP A 292 13.05 0.72 31.94
C ASP A 292 14.21 1.25 31.08
N TRP A 293 15.21 1.81 31.77
CA TRP A 293 16.44 2.27 31.15
C TRP A 293 17.45 1.13 31.09
N CYS A 294 17.90 0.79 29.88
CA CYS A 294 18.86 -0.29 29.65
C CYS A 294 18.47 -1.65 30.26
N PRO A 295 17.25 -2.20 29.98
CA PRO A 295 16.81 -3.47 30.54
C PRO A 295 17.63 -4.68 30.07
N TYR A 296 18.42 -4.53 29.00
CA TYR A 296 19.33 -5.55 28.51
C TYR A 296 20.77 -5.02 28.45
N PRO A 297 21.78 -5.81 28.82
CA PRO A 297 21.70 -7.14 29.45
C PRO A 297 21.24 -7.08 30.91
N VAL A 298 20.43 -8.07 31.34
CA VAL A 298 19.65 -8.14 32.59
C VAL A 298 20.46 -7.99 33.90
N PHE A 299 21.80 -7.96 33.84
CA PHE A 299 22.67 -7.82 35.02
C PHE A 299 23.52 -6.54 35.05
N TYR A 300 23.52 -5.77 33.95
CA TYR A 300 24.41 -4.62 33.80
C TYR A 300 23.68 -3.27 33.76
N GLY A 301 22.35 -3.29 33.69
CA GLY A 301 21.52 -2.09 33.50
C GLY A 301 21.74 -1.02 34.57
N GLU A 302 21.81 -1.38 35.85
CA GLU A 302 21.99 -0.41 36.94
C GLU A 302 23.44 0.08 37.10
N LEU A 303 24.42 -0.74 36.69
CA LEU A 303 25.84 -0.40 36.87
C LEU A 303 26.38 0.49 35.74
N PHE A 304 25.85 0.30 34.53
CA PHE A 304 26.27 1.01 33.32
C PHE A 304 25.21 1.98 32.79
N GLY A 305 24.01 1.98 33.38
CA GLY A 305 22.95 2.94 33.07
C GLY A 305 23.32 4.31 33.58
N GLY A 306 24.17 5.03 32.83
CA GLY A 306 24.38 6.46 33.03
C GLY A 306 23.06 7.23 32.97
N ASP A 307 23.14 8.54 33.21
CA ASP A 307 21.95 9.40 33.30
C ASP A 307 20.99 9.20 32.11
N ARG A 308 19.69 9.17 32.42
CA ARG A 308 18.64 9.14 31.41
C ARG A 308 18.76 10.41 30.57
N LYS A 309 19.03 10.21 29.29
CA LYS A 309 19.16 11.28 28.30
C LYS A 309 18.08 11.15 27.25
N GLU A 310 17.57 12.30 26.84
CA GLU A 310 16.57 12.41 25.78
C GLU A 310 17.24 12.26 24.41
N LEU A 311 16.49 11.69 23.47
CA LEU A 311 16.90 11.57 22.09
C LEU A 311 16.67 12.91 21.37
N GLY A 312 17.63 13.34 20.55
CA GLY A 312 17.46 14.55 19.75
C GLY A 312 16.33 14.39 18.73
N VAL A 313 15.30 15.23 18.82
CA VAL A 313 14.19 15.31 17.86
C VAL A 313 14.31 16.60 17.07
N PHE A 314 14.07 16.54 15.76
CA PHE A 314 14.18 17.67 14.86
C PHE A 314 12.80 18.08 14.32
N GLU A 315 12.59 19.38 14.12
CA GLU A 315 11.38 19.87 13.48
C GLU A 315 11.36 19.47 12.00
N VAL A 316 10.25 18.87 11.57
CA VAL A 316 10.04 18.40 10.21
C VAL A 316 8.85 19.13 9.60
N ARG A 317 8.94 19.43 8.31
CA ARG A 317 7.80 19.88 7.53
C ARG A 317 7.82 19.29 6.13
N GLU A 318 6.64 19.24 5.55
CA GLU A 318 6.48 18.89 4.14
C GLU A 318 6.47 20.15 3.28
N LYS A 319 7.30 20.19 2.22
CA LYS A 319 7.28 21.28 1.23
C LYS A 319 7.35 20.73 -0.18
N GLY A 320 6.21 20.75 -0.88
CA GLY A 320 6.10 20.17 -2.22
C GLY A 320 6.37 18.67 -2.19
N ARG A 321 7.40 18.22 -2.92
CA ARG A 321 7.81 16.81 -3.01
C ARG A 321 8.86 16.38 -1.96
N TRP A 322 9.32 17.30 -1.13
CA TRP A 322 10.42 17.10 -0.19
C TRP A 322 9.94 17.11 1.25
N LEU A 323 10.56 16.26 2.07
CA LEU A 323 10.61 16.42 3.51
C LEU A 323 11.76 17.36 3.85
N GLN A 324 11.47 18.39 4.63
CA GLN A 324 12.46 19.35 5.09
C GLN A 324 12.63 19.22 6.60
N VAL A 325 13.88 19.34 7.06
CA VAL A 325 14.23 19.37 8.47
C VAL A 325 14.79 20.74 8.83
N ARG A 326 14.47 21.24 10.03
CA ARG A 326 15.06 22.46 10.57
C ARG A 326 16.30 22.11 11.37
N ILE A 327 17.45 22.67 10.98
CA ILE A 327 18.71 22.48 11.69
C ILE A 327 19.00 23.75 12.50
N GLU A 328 19.02 23.62 13.83
CA GLU A 328 19.26 24.73 14.76
C GLU A 328 20.74 24.90 15.16
N SER A 329 21.61 23.97 14.74
CA SER A 329 23.04 23.99 15.06
C SER A 329 23.88 24.74 14.01
N ASP A 330 24.93 25.41 14.48
CA ASP A 330 26.01 25.92 13.63
C ASP A 330 26.89 24.73 13.21
N VAL A 331 26.45 23.98 12.21
CA VAL A 331 27.27 22.92 11.65
C VAL A 331 28.12 23.52 10.54
N VAL A 332 29.43 23.52 10.74
CA VAL A 332 30.40 23.86 9.71
C VAL A 332 30.34 22.73 8.68
N GLN A 333 29.84 23.03 7.47
CA GLN A 333 29.97 22.09 6.36
C GLN A 333 31.46 21.83 6.12
N PRO A 334 31.92 20.58 6.05
CA PRO A 334 33.25 20.32 5.52
C PRO A 334 33.32 20.86 4.07
N PRO A 335 34.47 21.46 3.69
CA PRO A 335 34.63 22.19 2.43
C PRO A 335 34.43 21.33 1.17
#